data_AF-A0ABC8JD77-F1
#
_entry.id   AF-A0ABC8JD77-F1
#
_cell.length_a   1.000
_cell.length_b   1.000
_cell.length_c   1.000
_cell.angle_alpha   90.00
_cell.angle_beta   90.00
_cell.angle_gamma   90.00
#
_symmetry.space_group_name_H-M   'P 1'
#
loop_
_entity.id
_entity.type
_entity.pdbx_description
1 polymer ?
#
loop_
_entity_poly.entity_id
_entity_poly.type
_entity_poly.pdbx_seq_one_letter_code
_entity_poly.pdbx_strand_id
1 'polypeptide(L)'
;MSREHNRKLLLLQKATDKLNEAVRTIAESENYFLDMAATYGNMMASNLELSDVSWYVQKKERCLEIAKEFTDMRDVSLQELDKLHNLRTREIEAFQQKAALQKTRSPFCFFF
;
A
#
# COMPACT_ATOMS: atom_id res chain seq x y z
N MET A 1 18.61 2.23 -22.48
CA MET A 1 17.13 2.21 -22.32
C MET A 1 16.52 3.31 -23.16
N SER A 2 15.35 3.09 -23.76
CA SER A 2 14.66 4.14 -24.53
C SER A 2 14.11 5.22 -23.58
N ARG A 3 14.03 6.47 -24.06
CA ARG A 3 13.49 7.60 -23.29
C ARG A 3 12.05 7.34 -22.83
N GLU A 4 11.26 6.64 -23.64
CA GLU A 4 9.89 6.26 -23.32
C GLU A 4 9.82 5.23 -22.18
N HIS A 5 10.66 4.19 -22.22
CA HIS A 5 10.70 3.17 -21.17
C HIS A 5 11.14 3.75 -19.82
N ASN A 6 12.13 4.65 -19.80
CA ASN A 6 12.51 5.39 -18.59
C ASN A 6 11.35 6.21 -18.01
N ARG A 7 10.54 6.85 -18.86
CA ARG A 7 9.35 7.60 -18.41
C ARG A 7 8.31 6.68 -17.79
N LYS A 8 8.04 5.51 -18.38
CA LYS A 8 7.10 4.52 -17.83
C LYS A 8 7.55 4.01 -16.46
N LEU A 9 8.82 3.65 -16.31
CA LEU A 9 9.36 3.23 -15.02
C LEU A 9 9.29 4.34 -13.96
N LEU A 10 9.55 5.59 -14.33
CA LEU A 10 9.42 6.73 -13.43
C LEU A 10 7.97 6.93 -12.96
N LEU A 11 6.99 6.77 -13.86
CA LEU A 11 5.57 6.86 -13.52
C LEU A 11 5.15 5.74 -12.57
N LEU A 12 5.58 4.50 -12.84
CA LEU A 12 5.32 3.36 -11.96
C LEU A 12 5.95 3.56 -10.58
N GLN A 13 7.21 4.03 -10.51
CA GLN A 13 7.86 4.35 -9.25
C GLN A 13 7.07 5.40 -8.46
N LYS A 14 6.67 6.50 -9.10
CA LYS A 14 5.88 7.55 -8.44
C LYS A 14 4.52 7.04 -7.95
N ALA A 15 3.87 6.14 -8.68
CA ALA A 15 2.63 5.53 -8.26
C ALA A 15 2.84 4.63 -7.03
N THR A 16 3.90 3.82 -7.03
CA THR A 16 4.30 2.99 -5.88
C THR A 16 4.62 3.85 -4.66
N ASP A 17 5.37 4.95 -4.81
CA ASP A 17 5.73 5.84 -3.70
C ASP A 17 4.49 6.46 -3.05
N LYS A 18 3.55 6.98 -3.87
CA LYS A 18 2.29 7.54 -3.38
C LYS A 18 1.43 6.50 -2.67
N LEU A 19 1.36 5.29 -3.20
CA LEU A 19 0.56 4.23 -2.58
C LEU A 19 1.19 3.74 -1.27
N ASN A 20 2.52 3.65 -1.19
CA ASN A 20 3.23 3.38 0.06
C ASN A 20 2.95 4.45 1.11
N GLU A 21 2.96 5.73 0.73
CA GLU A 21 2.60 6.82 1.63
C GLU A 21 1.16 6.70 2.13
N ALA A 22 0.21 6.38 1.24
CA ALA A 22 -1.18 6.15 1.61
C ALA A 22 -1.34 4.97 2.59
N VAL A 23 -0.67 3.83 2.32
CA VAL A 23 -0.67 2.66 3.21
C VAL A 23 -0.13 3.01 4.60
N ARG A 24 0.95 3.81 4.67
CA ARG A 24 1.49 4.28 5.95
C ARG A 24 0.47 5.13 6.70
N THR A 25 -0.15 6.11 6.05
CA THR A 25 -1.16 6.98 6.67
C THR A 25 -2.38 6.19 7.15
N ILE A 26 -2.80 5.18 6.39
CA ILE A 26 -3.89 4.27 6.79
C ILE A 26 -3.50 3.51 8.06
N ALA A 27 -2.29 2.95 8.12
CA ALA A 27 -1.81 2.23 9.30
C ALA A 27 -1.66 3.14 10.53
N GLU A 28 -1.21 4.38 10.36
CA GLU A 28 -1.18 5.38 11.43
C GLU A 28 -2.59 5.69 11.95
N SER A 29 -3.57 5.80 11.05
CA SER A 29 -4.98 6.04 11.41
C SER A 29 -5.59 4.85 12.13
N GLU A 30 -5.37 3.63 11.62
CA GLU A 30 -5.78 2.37 12.25
C GLU A 30 -5.29 2.31 13.71
N ASN A 31 -3.99 2.52 13.92
CA ASN A 31 -3.39 2.50 15.26
C ASN A 31 -3.99 3.57 16.17
N TYR A 32 -4.19 4.79 15.67
CA TYR A 32 -4.83 5.87 16.44
C TYR A 32 -6.21 5.46 16.98
N PHE A 33 -7.04 4.82 16.15
CA PHE A 33 -8.37 4.39 16.60
C PHE A 33 -8.32 3.19 17.55
N LEU A 34 -7.36 2.28 17.39
CA LEU A 34 -7.12 1.20 18.35
C LEU A 34 -6.67 1.74 19.71
N ASP A 35 -5.78 2.74 19.74
CA ASP A 35 -5.34 3.40 20.97
C ASP A 35 -6.49 4.14 21.67
N MET A 36 -7.37 4.79 20.90
CA MET A 36 -8.59 5.40 21.43
C MET A 36 -9.56 4.36 22.00
N ALA A 37 -9.75 3.23 21.32
CA ALA A 37 -10.57 2.13 21.83
C ALA A 37 -10.02 1.56 23.15
N ALA A 38 -8.69 1.42 23.26
CA ALA A 38 -8.02 1.01 24.50
C ALA A 38 -8.22 2.05 25.61
N THR A 39 -8.08 3.34 25.29
CA THR A 39 -8.30 4.45 26.23
C THR A 39 -9.71 4.42 26.80
N TYR A 40 -10.74 4.29 25.96
CA TYR A 40 -12.12 4.17 26.42
C TYR A 40 -12.39 2.90 27.23
N GLY A 41 -11.75 1.78 26.87
CA GLY A 41 -11.80 0.56 27.66
C GLY A 41 -11.20 0.72 29.06
N ASN A 42 -10.07 1.43 29.19
CA ASN A 42 -9.43 1.71 30.48
C ASN A 42 -10.27 2.67 31.33
N MET A 43 -10.89 3.68 30.72
CA MET A 43 -11.79 4.60 31.44
C MET A 43 -12.98 3.83 32.03
N MET A 44 -13.59 2.92 31.29
CA MET A 44 -14.67 2.05 31.80
C MET A 44 -14.26 1.25 33.05
N ALA A 45 -13.02 0.76 33.11
CA ALA A 45 -12.52 0.00 34.26
C ALA A 45 -12.30 0.85 35.52
N SER A 46 -12.30 2.18 35.42
CA SER A 46 -11.91 3.10 36.50
C SER A 46 -13.03 3.54 37.45
N ASN A 47 -14.02 2.68 37.73
CA ASN A 47 -15.16 2.94 38.64
C ASN A 47 -15.99 4.20 38.26
N LEU A 48 -16.41 4.28 37.01
CA LEU A 48 -17.35 5.31 36.53
C LEU A 48 -18.81 4.97 36.86
N GLU A 49 -19.68 5.99 36.88
CA GLU A 49 -21.13 5.80 37.01
C GLU A 49 -21.69 4.95 35.85
N LEU A 50 -22.78 4.21 36.10
CA LEU A 50 -23.37 3.27 35.13
C LEU A 50 -23.76 3.92 33.78
N SER A 51 -24.18 5.19 33.79
CA SER A 51 -24.49 5.94 32.56
C SER A 51 -23.24 6.25 31.73
N ASP A 52 -22.13 6.56 32.41
CA ASP A 52 -20.86 6.85 31.76
C ASP A 52 -20.29 5.59 31.13
N VAL A 53 -20.41 4.45 31.83
CA VAL A 53 -20.02 3.12 31.32
C VAL A 53 -20.67 2.82 29.96
N SER A 54 -21.97 3.09 29.79
CA SER A 54 -22.67 2.89 28.52
C SER A 54 -22.11 3.76 27.39
N TRP A 55 -21.80 5.02 27.67
CA TRP A 55 -21.20 5.94 26.70
C TRP A 55 -19.79 5.49 26.28
N TYR A 56 -18.95 5.08 27.22
CA TYR A 56 -17.60 4.59 26.93
C TYR A 56 -17.60 3.31 26.10
N VAL A 57 -18.55 2.39 26.33
CA VAL A 57 -18.73 1.18 25.51
C VAL A 57 -19.05 1.57 24.06
N GLN A 58 -20.03 2.45 23.84
CA GLN A 58 -20.39 2.91 22.49
C GLN A 58 -19.22 3.58 21.77
N LYS A 59 -18.44 4.40 22.49
CA LYS A 59 -17.25 5.06 21.92
C LYS A 59 -16.15 4.06 21.57
N LYS A 60 -15.90 3.08 22.43
CA LYS A 60 -14.96 2.00 22.16
C LYS A 60 -15.37 1.20 20.93
N GLU A 61 -16.63 0.78 20.83
CA GLU A 61 -17.14 0.02 19.68
C GLU A 61 -16.99 0.81 18.38
N ARG A 62 -17.37 2.10 18.39
CA ARG A 62 -17.19 2.97 17.21
C ARG A 62 -15.72 3.11 16.81
N CYS A 63 -14.79 3.23 17.76
CA CYS A 63 -13.37 3.26 17.44
C CYS A 63 -12.89 1.94 16.81
N LEU A 64 -13.38 0.79 17.28
CA LEU A 64 -13.05 -0.51 16.68
C LEU A 64 -13.64 -0.67 15.27
N GLU A 65 -14.85 -0.19 15.02
CA GLU A 65 -15.44 -0.17 13.68
C GLU A 65 -14.61 0.67 12.70
N ILE A 66 -14.22 1.87 13.11
CA ILE A 66 -13.38 2.75 12.28
C ILE A 66 -12.00 2.12 12.06
N ALA A 67 -11.38 1.53 13.09
CA ALA A 67 -10.10 0.84 12.94
C ALA A 67 -10.19 -0.27 11.89
N LYS A 68 -11.28 -1.05 11.91
CA LYS A 68 -11.55 -2.09 10.91
C LYS A 68 -11.69 -1.52 9.49
N GLU A 69 -12.38 -0.39 9.32
CA GLU A 69 -12.47 0.28 8.01
C GLU A 69 -11.08 0.64 7.47
N PHE A 70 -10.17 1.12 8.33
CA PHE A 70 -8.78 1.37 7.94
C PHE A 70 -8.02 0.09 7.61
N THR A 71 -8.20 -0.99 8.39
CA THR A 71 -7.63 -2.31 8.06
C THR A 71 -8.09 -2.79 6.69
N ASP A 72 -9.39 -2.71 6.39
CA ASP A 72 -9.96 -3.12 5.09
C ASP A 72 -9.40 -2.26 3.94
N MET A 73 -9.27 -0.94 4.15
CA MET A 73 -8.64 -0.04 3.17
C MET A 73 -7.16 -0.36 2.95
N ARG A 74 -6.45 -0.76 4.00
CA ARG A 74 -5.05 -1.15 3.94
C ARG A 74 -4.86 -2.39 3.09
N ASP A 75 -5.70 -3.40 3.28
CA ASP A 75 -5.65 -4.65 2.52
C ASP A 75 -5.83 -4.42 1.02
N VAL A 76 -6.81 -3.59 0.64
CA VAL A 76 -7.02 -3.19 -0.77
C VAL A 76 -5.79 -2.45 -1.31
N SER A 77 -5.24 -1.53 -0.52
CA SER A 77 -4.08 -0.73 -0.93
C SER A 77 -2.83 -1.60 -1.13
N LEU A 78 -2.62 -2.62 -0.28
CA LEU A 78 -1.52 -3.58 -0.43
C LEU A 78 -1.68 -4.44 -1.68
N GLN A 79 -2.90 -4.87 -2.01
CA GLN A 79 -3.15 -5.61 -3.25
C GLN A 79 -2.83 -4.78 -4.50
N GLU A 80 -3.19 -3.49 -4.51
CA GLU A 80 -2.84 -2.58 -5.60
C GLU A 80 -1.32 -2.35 -5.69
N LEU A 81 -0.63 -2.33 -4.55
CA LEU A 81 0.83 -2.18 -4.51
C LEU A 81 1.51 -3.39 -5.15
N ASP A 82 1.06 -4.60 -4.85
CA ASP A 82 1.54 -5.82 -5.48
C ASP A 82 1.31 -5.82 -7.00
N LYS A 83 0.14 -5.34 -7.46
CA LYS A 83 -0.14 -5.19 -8.90
C LYS A 83 0.85 -4.21 -9.55
N LEU A 84 1.14 -3.07 -8.92
CA LEU A 84 2.12 -2.11 -9.43
C LEU A 84 3.54 -2.69 -9.48
N HIS A 85 3.96 -3.42 -8.44
CA HIS A 85 5.24 -4.13 -8.44
C HIS A 85 5.33 -5.13 -9.59
N ASN A 86 4.28 -5.95 -9.78
CA ASN A 86 4.21 -6.90 -10.88
C ASN A 86 4.29 -6.22 -12.25
N LEU A 87 3.58 -5.11 -12.45
CA LEU A 87 3.63 -4.33 -13.69
C LEU A 87 5.04 -3.78 -13.95
N ARG A 88 5.70 -3.25 -12.92
CA ARG A 88 7.07 -2.76 -13.02
C ARG A 88 8.05 -3.87 -13.41
N THR A 89 7.96 -5.03 -12.77
CA THR A 89 8.82 -6.19 -13.10
C THR A 89 8.63 -6.62 -14.55
N ARG A 90 7.38 -6.77 -14.99
CA ARG A 90 7.06 -7.13 -16.39
C ARG A 90 7.61 -6.13 -17.40
N GLU A 91 7.53 -4.83 -17.11
CA GLU A 91 8.05 -3.79 -17.99
C GLU A 91 9.59 -3.86 -18.10
N ILE A 92 10.29 -4.14 -17.00
CA ILE A 92 11.75 -4.36 -16.98
C ILE A 92 12.13 -5.60 -17.79
N GLU A 93 11.45 -6.72 -17.56
CA GLU A 93 11.68 -7.99 -18.28
C GLU A 93 11.43 -7.83 -19.78
N ALA A 94 10.32 -7.18 -20.18
CA ALA A 94 10.00 -6.93 -21.58
C ALA A 94 11.07 -6.06 -22.25
N PHE A 95 11.64 -5.09 -21.54
CA PHE A 95 12.75 -4.29 -22.05
C PHE A 95 14.03 -5.10 -22.23
N GLN A 96 14.37 -5.95 -21.25
CA GLN A 96 15.54 -6.83 -21.32
C GLN A 96 15.42 -7.84 -22.46
N GLN A 97 14.24 -8.44 -22.66
CA GLN A 97 13.96 -9.36 -23.76
C GLN A 97 14.11 -8.68 -25.13
N LYS A 98 13.57 -7.47 -25.30
CA LYS A 98 13.75 -6.68 -26.53
C LYS A 98 15.22 -6.36 -26.81
N ALA A 99 15.98 -6.00 -25.78
CA ALA A 99 17.41 -5.73 -25.89
C ALA A 99 18.21 -6.99 -26.28
N ALA A 100 17.85 -8.15 -25.72
CA ALA A 100 18.48 -9.42 -26.06
C ALA A 100 18.21 -9.83 -27.52
N LEU A 101 16.96 -9.70 -27.99
CA LEU A 101 16.56 -10.00 -29.37
C LEU A 101 17.24 -9.10 -30.41
N GLN A 102 17.50 -7.83 -30.06
CA GLN A 102 18.26 -6.92 -30.92
C GLN A 102 19.74 -7.32 -31.03
N LYS A 103 20.37 -7.77 -29.94
CA LYS A 103 21.76 -8.27 -29.97
C LYS A 103 21.91 -9.51 -30.86
N THR A 104 20.94 -10.42 -30.84
CA THR A 104 20.94 -11.62 -31.71
C THR A 104 20.62 -11.32 -33.18
N ARG A 105 20.11 -10.12 -33.50
CA ARG A 105 19.78 -9.68 -34.86
C ARG A 105 20.87 -8.83 -35.52
N SER A 106 22.00 -8.60 -34.87
CA SER A 106 23.18 -8.07 -35.55
C SER A 106 23.57 -9.05 -36.66
N PRO A 107 23.48 -8.67 -37.95
CA PRO A 107 23.94 -9.54 -39.00
C PRO A 107 25.44 -9.69 -38.77
N PHE A 108 25.88 -10.92 -38.48
CA PHE A 108 27.20 -11.34 -38.91
C PHE A 108 27.22 -11.13 -40.43
N CYS A 109 27.66 -9.95 -40.86
CA CYS A 109 28.28 -9.79 -42.17
C CYS A 109 29.53 -10.65 -42.11
N PHE A 110 29.37 -11.93 -42.39
CA PHE A 110 30.47 -12.83 -42.71
C PHE A 110 31.21 -12.20 -43.89
N PHE A 111 32.40 -11.67 -43.60
CA PHE A 111 33.44 -11.51 -44.59
C PHE A 111 33.75 -12.89 -45.17
N PHE A 112 33.34 -13.14 -46.41
CA PHE A 112 33.93 -14.12 -47.32
C PHE A 112 33.88 -13.56 -48.73
#